data_AF-A0A2U3F3Z0-F1
#
_entry.id   AF-A0A2U3F3Z0-F1
#
_cell.length_a   1.000
_cell.length_b   1.000
_cell.length_c   1.000
_cell.angle_alpha   90.00
_cell.angle_beta   90.00
_cell.angle_gamma   90.00
#
_symmetry.space_group_name_H-M   'P 1'
#
loop_
_entity.id
_entity.type
_entity.pdbx_description
1 polymer ?
#
loop_
_entity_poly.entity_id
_entity_poly.type
_entity_poly.pdbx_seq_one_letter_code
_entity_poly.pdbx_strand_id
1 'polypeptide(L)'
;RVVAPDWESSATCLSAGLCVAMVPVHFARPRIDTGEWVELTLENPFPDAACCLTWQQNDVSPAMAWLLDYLGDSETLNREWLREPA
;
A
#
# COMPACT_ATOMS: atom_id res chain seq x y z
N ARG A 1 -12.83 -19.37 3.98
CA ARG A 1 -11.76 -18.38 4.24
C ARG A 1 -10.48 -18.91 3.63
N VAL A 2 -9.96 -18.22 2.61
CA VAL A 2 -8.64 -18.51 2.05
C VAL A 2 -7.60 -17.75 2.88
N VAL A 3 -6.48 -18.37 3.20
CA VAL A 3 -5.33 -17.72 3.84
C VAL A 3 -4.16 -17.92 2.91
N ALA A 4 -3.66 -16.83 2.33
CA ALA A 4 -2.48 -16.83 1.49
C ALA A 4 -1.26 -16.38 2.32
N PRO A 5 -0.06 -16.89 2.00
CA PRO A 5 1.16 -16.61 2.77
C PRO A 5 1.69 -15.18 2.56
N ASP A 6 1.39 -14.58 1.41
CA ASP A 6 1.92 -13.28 0.98
C ASP A 6 0.98 -12.59 -0.02
N TRP A 7 1.36 -11.37 -0.44
CA TRP A 7 0.58 -10.56 -1.37
C TRP A 7 0.52 -11.15 -2.78
N GLU A 8 1.59 -11.75 -3.31
CA GLU A 8 1.59 -12.30 -4.68
C GLU A 8 0.66 -13.52 -4.79
N SER A 9 0.73 -14.40 -3.80
CA SER A 9 -0.18 -15.54 -3.66
C SER A 9 -1.63 -15.07 -3.51
N SER A 10 -1.86 -14.01 -2.73
CA SER A 10 -3.18 -13.39 -2.57
C SER A 10 -3.72 -12.83 -3.89
N ALA A 11 -2.89 -12.13 -4.66
CA ALA A 11 -3.26 -11.62 -5.97
C ALA A 11 -3.64 -12.74 -6.93
N THR A 12 -2.88 -13.83 -6.96
CA THR A 12 -3.18 -14.99 -7.80
C THR A 12 -4.57 -15.57 -7.48
N CYS A 13 -4.92 -15.69 -6.19
CA CYS A 13 -6.24 -16.15 -5.79
C CYS A 13 -7.36 -15.18 -6.20
N LEU A 14 -7.13 -13.87 -6.08
CA LEU A 14 -8.08 -12.83 -6.49
C LEU A 14 -8.31 -12.84 -8.00
N SER A 15 -7.25 -12.82 -8.80
CA SER A 15 -7.32 -12.84 -10.26
C SER A 15 -7.95 -14.13 -10.80
N ALA A 16 -7.80 -15.25 -10.09
CA ALA A 16 -8.47 -16.51 -10.43
C ALA A 16 -9.94 -16.58 -9.99
N GLY A 17 -10.48 -15.52 -9.37
CA GLY A 17 -11.87 -15.46 -8.92
C GLY A 17 -12.20 -16.38 -7.74
N LEU A 18 -11.19 -16.80 -6.97
CA LEU A 18 -11.37 -17.75 -5.86
C LEU A 18 -11.91 -17.09 -4.58
N CYS A 19 -11.82 -15.75 -4.47
CA CYS A 19 -12.21 -15.00 -3.29
C CYS A 19 -12.47 -13.52 -3.59
N VAL A 20 -12.92 -12.80 -2.56
CA VAL A 20 -12.91 -11.33 -2.44
C VAL A 20 -12.03 -10.98 -1.25
N ALA A 21 -11.26 -9.89 -1.32
CA ALA A 21 -10.36 -9.49 -0.24
C ALA A 21 -10.28 -7.97 -0.06
N MET A 22 -9.94 -7.55 1.15
CA MET A 22 -9.49 -6.19 1.46
C MET A 22 -7.99 -6.11 1.19
N VAL A 23 -7.56 -5.16 0.36
CA VAL A 23 -6.16 -5.00 -0.07
C VAL A 23 -5.74 -3.52 -0.04
N PRO A 24 -4.44 -3.20 0.13
CA PRO A 24 -3.96 -1.83 0.03
C PRO A 24 -4.21 -1.26 -1.37
N VAL A 25 -4.61 0.02 -1.44
CA VAL A 25 -5.04 0.61 -2.71
C VAL A 25 -3.91 0.64 -3.75
N HIS A 26 -2.68 0.99 -3.35
CA HIS A 26 -1.50 0.99 -4.24
C HIS A 26 -1.15 -0.39 -4.82
N PHE A 27 -1.57 -1.46 -4.15
CA PHE A 27 -1.40 -2.83 -4.65
C PHE A 27 -2.49 -3.22 -5.65
N ALA A 28 -3.71 -2.70 -5.46
CA ALA A 28 -4.88 -3.01 -6.28
C ALA A 28 -5.00 -2.16 -7.54
N ARG A 29 -4.68 -0.86 -7.44
CA ARG A 29 -4.89 0.13 -8.49
C ARG A 29 -4.36 -0.31 -9.87
N PRO A 30 -3.10 -0.80 -10.02
CA PRO A 30 -2.62 -1.23 -11.33
C PRO A 30 -3.46 -2.33 -12.00
N ARG A 31 -4.15 -3.16 -11.21
CA ARG A 31 -5.03 -4.24 -11.71
C ARG A 31 -6.47 -3.78 -11.92
N ILE A 32 -6.92 -2.80 -11.16
CA ILE A 32 -8.22 -2.16 -11.38
C ILE A 32 -8.16 -1.34 -12.68
N ASP A 33 -7.08 -0.60 -12.91
CA ASP A 33 -6.92 0.25 -14.09
C ASP A 33 -6.83 -0.57 -15.39
N THR A 34 -6.30 -1.80 -15.33
CA THR A 34 -6.29 -2.73 -16.46
C THR A 34 -7.61 -3.51 -16.62
N GLY A 35 -8.56 -3.33 -15.70
CA GLY A 35 -9.83 -4.05 -15.66
C GLY A 35 -9.71 -5.52 -15.23
N GLU A 36 -8.55 -5.94 -14.71
CA GLU A 36 -8.36 -7.28 -14.16
C GLU A 36 -9.17 -7.46 -12.88
N TRP A 37 -9.19 -6.43 -12.02
CA TRP A 37 -9.92 -6.42 -10.75
C TRP A 37 -11.04 -5.37 -10.74
N VAL A 38 -12.01 -5.57 -9.86
CA VAL A 38 -13.10 -4.62 -9.61
C VAL A 38 -13.13 -4.23 -8.14
N GLU A 39 -13.31 -2.93 -7.88
CA GLU A 39 -13.47 -2.40 -6.53
C GLU A 39 -14.91 -2.60 -6.03
N LEU A 40 -15.05 -2.92 -4.74
CA LEU A 40 -16.33 -3.01 -4.06
C LEU A 40 -16.38 -1.97 -2.94
N THR A 41 -17.37 -1.09 -2.98
CA THR A 41 -17.61 -0.10 -1.91
C THR A 41 -18.29 -0.77 -0.72
N LEU A 42 -17.69 -0.67 0.46
CA LEU A 42 -18.30 -1.11 1.71
C LEU A 42 -19.35 -0.09 2.17
N GLU A 43 -20.49 -0.56 2.68
CA GLU A 43 -21.49 0.30 3.33
C GLU A 43 -20.91 1.05 4.54
N ASN A 44 -20.01 0.38 5.28
CA ASN A 44 -19.30 0.95 6.41
C ASN A 44 -17.79 0.86 6.16
N PRO A 45 -17.13 1.94 5.73
CA PRO A 45 -15.70 1.93 5.46
C PRO A 45 -14.87 1.79 6.75
N PHE A 46 -13.70 1.17 6.63
CA PHE A 46 -12.69 1.16 7.68
C PHE A 46 -11.88 2.47 7.62
N PRO A 47 -11.31 2.93 8.75
CA PRO A 47 -10.36 4.03 8.72
C PRO A 47 -9.10 3.65 7.96
N ASP A 48 -8.44 4.63 7.35
CA ASP A 48 -7.18 4.44 6.65
C ASP A 48 -6.09 3.93 7.61
N ALA A 49 -5.28 3.00 7.12
CA ALA A 49 -4.12 2.50 7.84
C ALA A 49 -2.96 3.50 7.73
N ALA A 50 -2.41 3.91 8.88
CA ALA A 50 -1.22 4.75 8.90
C ALA A 50 0.01 3.98 8.40
N CYS A 51 0.71 4.53 7.40
CA CYS A 51 2.01 4.03 6.96
C CYS A 51 3.08 5.04 7.36
N CYS A 52 3.93 4.66 8.31
CA CYS A 52 4.87 5.56 8.97
C CYS A 52 6.31 5.12 8.76
N LEU A 53 7.21 6.09 8.63
CA LEU A 53 8.65 5.86 8.71
C LEU A 53 9.10 5.88 10.17
N THR A 54 9.96 4.93 10.55
CA THR A 54 10.58 4.89 11.87
C THR A 54 12.10 4.72 11.73
N TRP A 55 12.86 5.36 12.61
CA TRP A 55 14.32 5.31 12.61
C TRP A 55 14.88 5.49 14.03
N GLN A 56 16.15 5.11 14.22
CA GLN A 56 16.86 5.34 15.49
C GLN A 56 17.30 6.81 15.58
N GLN A 57 16.81 7.53 16.58
CA GLN A 57 17.11 8.97 16.74
C GLN A 57 18.57 9.26 17.13
N ASN A 58 19.22 8.34 17.85
CA ASN A 58 20.56 8.57 18.39
C ASN A 58 21.70 8.27 17.41
N ASP A 59 21.40 7.80 16.20
CA ASP A 59 22.39 7.42 15.19
C ASP A 59 21.89 7.76 13.78
N VAL A 60 21.69 9.05 13.53
CA VAL A 60 21.24 9.53 12.21
C VAL A 60 22.45 9.80 11.33
N SER A 61 22.67 8.91 10.37
CA SER A 61 23.68 9.12 9.33
C SER A 61 23.30 10.30 8.41
N PRO A 62 24.26 10.93 7.71
CA PRO A 62 23.96 11.97 6.73
C PRO A 62 22.97 11.53 5.64
N ALA A 63 23.03 10.26 5.23
CA ALA A 63 22.10 9.70 4.27
C ALA A 63 20.67 9.58 4.84
N MET A 64 20.54 9.19 6.11
CA MET A 64 19.23 9.17 6.79
C MET A 64 18.67 10.58 6.97
N ALA A 65 19.51 11.54 7.37
CA ALA A 65 19.09 12.94 7.48
C ALA A 65 18.58 13.48 6.14
N TRP A 66 19.29 13.20 5.04
CA TRP A 66 18.86 13.55 3.70
C TRP A 66 17.53 12.88 3.33
N LEU A 67 17.37 11.58 3.63
CA LEU A 67 16.13 10.86 3.33
C LEU A 67 14.92 11.44 4.09
N LEU A 68 15.10 11.77 5.37
CA LEU A 68 14.05 12.38 6.20
C LEU A 68 13.68 13.78 5.69
N ASP A 69 14.66 14.58 5.27
CA ASP A 69 14.42 15.89 4.65
C ASP A 69 13.73 15.77 3.29
N TYR A 70 14.13 14.80 2.47
CA TYR A 70 13.53 14.50 1.16
C TYR A 70 12.07 14.06 1.29
N LEU A 71 11.79 13.10 2.17
CA LEU A 71 10.44 12.60 2.40
C LEU A 71 9.57 13.65 3.10
N GLY A 72 10.18 14.55 3.88
CA GLY A 72 9.55 15.75 4.40
C GLY A 72 8.29 15.48 5.22
N ASP A 73 7.13 15.80 4.64
CA ASP A 73 5.82 15.64 5.26
C ASP A 73 5.12 14.32 4.90
N SER A 74 4.04 14.01 5.63
CA SER A 74 3.26 12.81 5.40
C SER A 74 2.68 12.71 3.99
N GLU A 75 2.39 13.85 3.35
CA GLU A 75 1.87 13.88 1.98
C GLU A 75 2.95 13.41 1.00
N THR A 76 4.15 13.97 1.12
CA THR A 76 5.30 13.65 0.26
C THR A 76 5.76 12.20 0.51
N LEU A 77 5.83 11.76 1.76
CA LEU A 77 6.07 10.35 2.10
C LEU A 77 5.09 9.41 1.41
N ASN A 78 3.79 9.69 1.52
CA ASN A 78 2.75 8.85 0.92
C ASN A 78 2.84 8.90 -0.62
N ARG A 79 3.10 10.08 -1.19
CA ARG A 79 3.20 10.27 -2.64
C ARG A 79 4.42 9.57 -3.26
N GLU A 80 5.57 9.61 -2.61
CA GLU A 80 6.82 9.08 -3.18
C GLU A 80 6.97 7.58 -2.95
N TRP A 81 6.43 7.05 -1.84
CA TRP A 81 6.59 5.63 -1.50
C TRP A 81 5.34 4.77 -1.69
N LEU A 82 4.14 5.35 -1.63
CA LEU A 82 2.90 4.58 -1.55
C LEU A 82 1.88 4.96 -2.62
N ARG A 83 2.16 5.90 -3.51
CA ARG A 83 1.14 6.39 -4.44
C ARG A 83 0.83 5.38 -5.51
N GLU A 84 -0.46 5.36 -5.83
CA GLU A 84 -1.03 4.85 -7.06
C GLU A 84 -0.35 5.48 -8.29
N PRO A 85 0.01 4.69 -9.32
CA PRO A 85 0.34 5.26 -10.62
C PRO A 85 -0.88 6.03 -11.15
N ALA A 86 -0.61 7.20 -11.77
CA ALA A 86 -1.63 8.12 -12.28
C ALA A 86 -2.20 7.68 -13.63
#